data_AF-A0A519VXQ4-F1
#
_entry.id   AF-A0A519VXQ4-F1
#
_cell.length_a   1.000
_cell.length_b   1.000
_cell.length_c   1.000
_cell.angle_alpha   90.00
_cell.angle_beta   90.00
_cell.angle_gamma   90.00
#
_symmetry.space_group_name_H-M   'P 1'
#
loop_
_entity.id
_entity.type
_entity.pdbx_description
1 polymer ?
#
loop_
_entity_poly.entity_id
_entity_poly.type
_entity_poly.pdbx_seq_one_letter_code
_entity_poly.pdbx_strand_id
1 'polypeptide(L)'
;LSLEDVKKQIEPQVLNAKKAKMLTEKFDKALSGTSSIDAVASKLGKTAVPVQNMVFANPIIPGLSQENKVVGSVFGSQVGKLSKPITGDRGVYVYVVDGFTNPAPLANTFKQKESMLMNISQRSLGNAFQALQEKSDIKDNRVKFY
;
A
#
# COMPACT_ATOMS: atom_id res chain seq x y z
N LEU A 1 10.75 -18.71 21.64
CA LEU A 1 9.32 -18.49 21.94
C LEU A 1 8.54 -19.63 21.32
N SER A 2 7.70 -20.29 22.11
CA SER A 2 6.76 -21.31 21.61
C SER A 2 5.56 -20.63 20.93
N LEU A 3 4.81 -21.39 20.12
CA LEU A 3 3.60 -20.87 19.47
C LEU A 3 2.56 -20.36 20.49
N GLU A 4 2.51 -20.98 21.67
CA GLU A 4 1.60 -20.62 22.76
C GLU A 4 1.94 -19.25 23.34
N ASP A 5 3.23 -18.93 23.46
CA ASP A 5 3.73 -17.66 24.01
C ASP A 5 3.39 -16.47 23.11
N VAL A 6 3.35 -16.67 21.79
CA VAL A 6 3.07 -15.60 20.80
C VAL A 6 1.63 -15.63 20.30
N LYS A 7 0.83 -16.64 20.68
CA LYS A 7 -0.54 -16.85 20.17
C LYS A 7 -1.41 -15.60 20.28
N LYS A 8 -1.45 -14.98 21.46
CA LYS A 8 -2.24 -13.75 21.72
C LYS A 8 -1.75 -12.55 20.91
N GLN A 9 -0.47 -12.53 20.53
CA GLN A 9 0.12 -11.46 19.73
C GLN A 9 -0.22 -11.60 18.24
N ILE A 10 -0.26 -12.84 17.72
CA ILE A 10 -0.52 -13.12 16.30
C ILE A 10 -2.01 -13.31 15.97
N GLU A 11 -2.83 -13.67 16.95
CA GLU A 11 -4.25 -13.96 16.76
C GLU A 11 -5.03 -12.87 15.99
N PRO A 12 -4.87 -11.56 16.28
CA PRO A 12 -5.54 -10.51 15.52
C PRO A 12 -5.14 -10.51 14.03
N GLN A 13 -3.86 -10.76 13.74
CA GLN A 13 -3.35 -10.79 12.38
C GLN A 13 -3.92 -11.97 11.59
N VAL A 14 -3.95 -13.15 12.21
CA VAL A 14 -4.52 -14.37 11.60
C VAL A 14 -6.02 -14.21 11.37
N LEU A 15 -6.74 -13.61 12.33
CA LEU A 15 -8.17 -13.34 12.20
C LEU A 15 -8.46 -12.36 11.06
N ASN A 16 -7.65 -11.31 10.92
CA ASN A 16 -7.74 -10.38 9.80
C ASN A 16 -7.44 -11.07 8.47
N ALA A 17 -6.41 -11.93 8.41
CA ALA A 17 -6.10 -12.71 7.20
C ALA A 17 -7.25 -13.64 6.80
N LYS A 18 -7.89 -14.31 7.77
CA LYS A 18 -9.06 -15.15 7.50
C LYS A 18 -10.25 -14.34 7.00
N LYS A 19 -10.52 -13.17 7.60
CA LYS A 19 -11.56 -12.24 7.14
C LYS A 19 -11.29 -11.75 5.72
N ALA A 20 -10.06 -11.35 5.43
CA ALA A 20 -9.64 -10.93 4.10
C ALA A 20 -9.88 -12.03 3.08
N LYS A 21 -9.48 -13.29 3.36
CA LYS A 21 -9.73 -14.42 2.47
C LYS A 21 -11.22 -14.62 2.17
N MET A 22 -12.07 -14.61 3.21
CA MET A 22 -13.52 -14.73 3.04
C MET A 22 -14.13 -13.57 2.22
N LEU A 23 -13.62 -12.35 2.40
CA LEU A 23 -14.07 -11.19 1.63
C LEU A 23 -13.62 -11.29 0.17
N THR A 24 -12.38 -11.68 -0.08
CA THR A 24 -11.85 -11.93 -1.43
C THR A 24 -12.71 -12.94 -2.18
N GLU A 25 -13.03 -14.08 -1.56
CA GLU A 25 -13.91 -15.08 -2.16
C GLU A 25 -15.33 -14.54 -2.46
N LYS A 26 -15.86 -13.65 -1.63
CA LYS A 26 -17.14 -12.98 -1.89
C LYS A 26 -17.05 -12.02 -3.08
N PHE A 27 -15.98 -11.24 -3.16
CA PHE A 27 -15.75 -10.34 -4.29
C PHE A 27 -15.53 -11.12 -5.60
N ASP A 28 -14.77 -12.21 -5.58
CA ASP A 28 -14.56 -13.08 -6.75
C ASP A 28 -15.90 -13.63 -7.28
N LYS A 29 -16.78 -14.08 -6.38
CA LYS A 29 -18.14 -14.52 -6.75
C LYS A 29 -18.97 -13.38 -7.35
N ALA A 30 -18.88 -12.17 -6.78
CA ALA A 30 -19.60 -11.01 -7.31
C ALA A 30 -19.08 -10.57 -8.68
N LEU A 31 -17.76 -10.67 -8.91
CA LEU A 31 -17.09 -10.40 -10.18
C LEU A 31 -17.45 -11.40 -11.28
N SER A 32 -17.81 -12.64 -10.92
CA SER A 32 -18.19 -13.66 -11.90
C SER A 32 -19.35 -13.20 -12.78
N GLY A 33 -19.13 -13.21 -14.10
CA GLY A 33 -20.13 -12.87 -15.10
C GLY A 33 -20.46 -11.39 -15.22
N THR A 34 -19.63 -10.47 -14.72
CA THR A 34 -19.84 -9.03 -14.91
C THR A 34 -18.53 -8.26 -15.08
N SER A 35 -18.59 -7.16 -15.84
CA SER A 35 -17.50 -6.19 -16.03
C SER A 35 -17.84 -4.80 -15.48
N SER A 36 -19.02 -4.63 -14.87
CA SER A 36 -19.48 -3.34 -14.31
C SER A 36 -19.27 -3.30 -12.80
N ILE A 37 -18.68 -2.21 -12.32
CA ILE A 37 -18.47 -2.01 -10.88
C ILE A 37 -19.79 -1.85 -10.13
N ASP A 38 -20.81 -1.24 -10.74
CA ASP A 38 -22.14 -1.07 -10.15
C ASP A 38 -22.88 -2.41 -10.01
N ALA A 39 -22.71 -3.31 -10.98
CA ALA A 39 -23.27 -4.65 -10.89
C ALA A 39 -22.61 -5.48 -9.78
N VAL A 40 -21.28 -5.37 -9.61
CA VAL A 40 -20.56 -5.98 -8.48
C VAL A 40 -21.04 -5.41 -7.15
N ALA A 41 -21.15 -4.09 -7.05
CA ALA A 41 -21.61 -3.42 -5.83
C ALA A 41 -23.04 -3.88 -5.46
N SER A 42 -23.93 -3.95 -6.44
CA SER A 42 -25.32 -4.41 -6.26
C SER A 42 -25.41 -5.85 -5.75
N LYS A 43 -24.61 -6.77 -6.31
CA LYS A 43 -24.52 -8.17 -5.82
C LYS A 43 -24.03 -8.26 -4.37
N LEU A 44 -23.27 -7.27 -3.91
CA LEU A 44 -22.75 -7.19 -2.54
C LEU A 44 -23.63 -6.35 -1.61
N GLY A 45 -24.77 -5.81 -2.10
CA GLY A 45 -25.63 -4.91 -1.34
C GLY A 45 -24.94 -3.59 -0.98
N LYS A 46 -24.06 -3.11 -1.85
CA LYS A 46 -23.27 -1.88 -1.69
C LYS A 46 -23.45 -0.98 -2.90
N THR A 47 -22.97 0.25 -2.79
CA THR A 47 -22.86 1.19 -3.90
C THR A 47 -21.38 1.40 -4.25
N ALA A 48 -21.10 1.62 -5.54
CA ALA A 48 -19.79 2.07 -5.96
C ALA A 48 -19.58 3.51 -5.48
N VAL A 49 -18.42 3.80 -4.88
CA VAL A 49 -18.10 5.12 -4.35
C VAL A 49 -17.08 5.77 -5.28
N PRO A 50 -17.41 6.91 -5.94
CA PRO A 50 -16.46 7.61 -6.76
C PRO A 50 -15.38 8.26 -5.88
N VAL A 51 -14.12 8.08 -6.27
CA VAL A 51 -12.97 8.68 -5.60
C VAL A 51 -12.24 9.57 -6.59
N GLN A 52 -12.06 10.84 -6.22
CA GLN A 52 -11.38 11.84 -7.05
C GLN A 52 -10.10 12.33 -6.38
N ASN A 53 -9.21 12.90 -7.18
CA ASN A 53 -7.98 13.55 -6.72
C ASN A 53 -7.07 12.65 -5.87
N MET A 54 -7.05 11.36 -6.17
CA MET A 54 -6.11 10.44 -5.54
C MET A 54 -4.69 10.71 -6.07
N VAL A 55 -3.71 10.78 -5.17
CA VAL A 55 -2.31 11.09 -5.48
C VAL A 55 -1.43 9.94 -5.03
N PHE A 56 -0.55 9.43 -5.90
CA PHE A 56 0.31 8.30 -5.57
C PHE A 56 1.20 8.53 -4.32
N ALA A 57 1.69 9.76 -4.15
CA ALA A 57 2.50 10.14 -2.99
C ALA A 57 1.71 10.18 -1.67
N ASN A 58 0.37 10.17 -1.73
CA ASN A 58 -0.49 10.10 -0.56
C ASN A 58 -1.39 8.85 -0.65
N PRO A 59 -0.94 7.70 -0.13
CA PRO A 59 -1.64 6.43 -0.26
C PRO A 59 -2.87 6.31 0.67
N ILE A 60 -3.59 7.42 0.89
CA ILE A 60 -4.83 7.48 1.66
C ILE A 60 -5.98 7.53 0.66
N ILE A 61 -6.91 6.57 0.77
CA ILE A 61 -8.16 6.63 0.00
C ILE A 61 -9.10 7.60 0.73
N PRO A 62 -9.58 8.69 0.09
CA PRO A 62 -10.51 9.64 0.68
C PRO A 62 -11.74 8.95 1.31
N GLY A 63 -12.10 9.35 2.52
CA GLY A 63 -13.20 8.74 3.28
C GLY A 63 -12.89 7.38 3.90
N LEU A 64 -11.68 6.85 3.70
CA LEU A 64 -11.22 5.58 4.26
C LEU A 64 -9.92 5.80 5.05
N SER A 65 -8.83 5.13 4.66
CA SER A 65 -7.57 5.10 5.40
C SER A 65 -6.39 4.93 4.45
N GLN A 66 -5.19 4.83 5.04
CA GLN A 66 -4.00 4.46 4.31
C GLN A 66 -4.08 3.02 3.78
N GLU A 67 -3.93 2.86 2.46
CA GLU A 67 -4.09 1.60 1.73
C GLU A 67 -3.03 1.48 0.62
N ASN A 68 -1.77 1.29 1.02
CA ASN A 68 -0.61 1.36 0.12
C ASN A 68 -0.71 0.39 -1.07
N LYS A 69 -1.12 -0.87 -0.80
CA LYS A 69 -1.26 -1.90 -1.85
C LYS A 69 -2.37 -1.55 -2.85
N VAL A 70 -3.49 -1.03 -2.36
CA VAL A 70 -4.64 -0.69 -3.20
C VAL A 70 -4.30 0.49 -4.08
N VAL A 71 -3.76 1.57 -3.50
CA VAL A 71 -3.35 2.76 -4.26
C VAL A 71 -2.28 2.41 -5.28
N GLY A 72 -1.26 1.62 -4.90
CA GLY A 72 -0.25 1.15 -5.85
C GLY A 72 -0.84 0.35 -7.01
N SER A 73 -1.79 -0.55 -6.72
CA SER A 73 -2.50 -1.32 -7.74
C SER A 73 -3.28 -0.42 -8.69
N VAL A 74 -3.97 0.60 -8.19
CA VAL A 74 -4.73 1.57 -9.02
C VAL A 74 -3.80 2.27 -10.01
N PHE A 75 -2.69 2.83 -9.54
CA PHE A 75 -1.73 3.54 -10.42
C PHE A 75 -1.01 2.62 -11.41
N GLY A 76 -0.96 1.31 -11.17
CA GLY A 76 -0.44 0.32 -12.11
C GLY A 76 -1.49 -0.29 -13.05
N SER A 77 -2.75 0.11 -12.95
CA SER A 77 -3.87 -0.50 -13.70
C SER A 77 -4.21 0.22 -15.00
N GLN A 78 -4.83 -0.52 -15.91
CA GLN A 78 -5.40 0.04 -17.13
C GLN A 78 -6.71 0.78 -16.83
N VAL A 79 -6.92 1.91 -17.49
CA VAL A 79 -8.16 2.70 -17.44
C VAL A 79 -9.34 1.89 -18.01
N GLY A 80 -10.51 2.01 -17.40
CA GLY A 80 -11.75 1.37 -17.80
C GLY A 80 -11.84 -0.13 -17.49
N LYS A 81 -10.79 -0.73 -16.91
CA LYS A 81 -10.77 -2.16 -16.58
C LYS A 81 -11.10 -2.40 -15.12
N LEU A 82 -12.06 -3.29 -14.88
CA LEU A 82 -12.40 -3.75 -13.54
C LEU A 82 -11.24 -4.58 -12.95
N SER A 83 -10.84 -4.28 -11.72
CA SER A 83 -9.75 -4.97 -11.04
C SER A 83 -10.18 -6.31 -10.44
N LYS A 84 -9.19 -7.16 -10.16
CA LYS A 84 -9.38 -8.32 -9.26
C LYS A 84 -9.49 -7.83 -7.81
N PRO A 85 -10.02 -8.63 -6.87
CA PRO A 85 -10.07 -8.22 -5.48
C PRO A 85 -8.66 -8.01 -4.92
N ILE A 86 -8.41 -6.84 -4.36
CA ILE A 86 -7.14 -6.46 -3.76
C ILE A 86 -7.30 -6.46 -2.24
N THR A 87 -6.52 -7.30 -1.56
CA THR A 87 -6.43 -7.26 -0.10
C THR A 87 -5.54 -6.11 0.33
N GLY A 88 -6.18 -5.07 0.85
CA GLY A 88 -5.56 -3.93 1.50
C GLY A 88 -5.22 -4.22 2.97
N ASP A 89 -4.79 -3.18 3.67
CA ASP A 89 -4.38 -3.24 5.08
C ASP A 89 -5.60 -3.25 6.01
N ARG A 90 -6.71 -2.60 5.63
CA ARG A 90 -7.96 -2.54 6.41
C ARG A 90 -9.18 -3.14 5.71
N GLY A 91 -9.06 -3.56 4.46
CA GLY A 91 -10.20 -4.06 3.69
C GLY A 91 -9.82 -4.82 2.42
N VAL A 92 -10.83 -5.34 1.74
CA VAL A 92 -10.69 -5.92 0.39
C VAL A 92 -11.46 -5.03 -0.58
N TYR A 93 -10.83 -4.70 -1.71
CA TYR A 93 -11.30 -3.68 -2.64
C TYR A 93 -11.35 -4.21 -4.06
N VAL A 94 -12.35 -3.74 -4.81
CA VAL A 94 -12.42 -3.83 -6.27
C VAL A 94 -12.64 -2.41 -6.77
N TYR A 95 -11.99 -2.06 -7.86
CA TYR A 95 -12.05 -0.71 -8.42
C TYR A 95 -12.06 -0.78 -9.96
N VAL A 96 -12.48 0.33 -10.55
CA VAL A 96 -12.25 0.66 -11.96
C VAL A 96 -11.58 2.02 -11.97
N VAL A 97 -10.63 2.22 -12.89
CA VAL A 97 -9.95 3.51 -13.04
C VAL A 97 -10.64 4.27 -14.15
N ASP A 98 -11.24 5.41 -13.84
CA ASP A 98 -11.93 6.25 -14.84
C ASP A 98 -10.93 7.01 -15.72
N GLY A 99 -9.79 7.40 -15.16
CA GLY A 99 -8.72 8.07 -15.90
C GLY A 99 -7.59 8.55 -15.00
N PHE A 100 -6.52 9.00 -15.64
CA PHE A 100 -5.40 9.67 -14.99
C PHE A 100 -5.28 11.10 -15.50
N THR A 101 -5.08 12.04 -14.59
CA THR A 101 -4.69 13.40 -14.95
C THR A 101 -3.17 13.45 -15.04
N ASN A 102 -2.65 13.62 -16.26
CA ASN A 102 -1.22 13.81 -16.44
C ASN A 102 -0.79 15.16 -15.84
N PRO A 103 0.30 15.20 -15.06
CA PRO A 103 0.83 16.47 -14.58
C PRO A 103 1.33 17.31 -15.75
N ALA A 104 1.43 18.62 -15.52
CA ALA A 104 2.07 19.51 -16.49
C ALA A 104 3.50 19.02 -16.82
N PRO A 105 3.97 19.18 -18.07
CA PRO A 105 5.34 18.84 -18.43
C PRO A 105 6.34 19.52 -17.49
N LEU A 106 7.39 18.80 -17.13
CA LEU A 106 8.47 19.35 -16.32
C LEU A 106 9.23 20.42 -17.12
N ALA A 107 8.87 21.69 -16.92
CA ALA A 107 9.48 22.81 -17.64
C ALA A 107 10.91 23.12 -17.14
N ASN A 108 11.17 22.96 -15.84
CA ASN A 108 12.48 23.19 -15.23
C ASN A 108 12.73 22.23 -14.06
N THR A 109 13.56 21.21 -14.30
CA THR A 109 13.93 20.21 -13.28
C THR A 109 15.14 20.63 -12.44
N PHE A 110 15.78 21.78 -12.70
CA PHE A 110 17.00 22.20 -12.01
C PHE A 110 16.80 22.31 -10.49
N LYS A 111 15.73 23.00 -10.06
CA LYS A 111 15.42 23.15 -8.63
C LYS A 111 15.08 21.82 -7.95
N GLN A 112 14.40 20.91 -8.67
CA GLN A 112 14.10 19.58 -8.16
C GLN A 112 15.39 18.76 -7.99
N LYS A 113 16.31 18.83 -8.97
CA LYS A 113 17.62 18.21 -8.90
C LYS A 113 18.45 18.75 -7.73
N GLU A 114 18.51 20.07 -7.54
CA GLU A 114 19.21 20.66 -6.39
C GLU A 114 18.64 20.19 -5.05
N SER A 115 17.31 20.19 -4.92
CA SER A 115 16.66 19.70 -3.69
C SER A 115 16.95 18.22 -3.42
N MET A 116 16.96 17.39 -4.46
CA MET A 116 17.35 15.98 -4.36
C MET A 116 18.81 15.83 -3.94
N LEU A 117 19.74 16.59 -4.54
CA LEU A 117 21.16 16.56 -4.20
C LEU A 117 21.41 17.00 -2.75
N MET A 118 20.74 18.05 -2.27
CA MET A 118 20.82 18.47 -0.87
C MET A 118 20.34 17.36 0.08
N ASN A 119 19.22 16.70 -0.23
CA ASN A 119 18.71 15.58 0.57
C ASN A 119 19.67 14.38 0.60
N ILE A 120 20.27 14.04 -0.54
CA ILE A 120 21.26 12.95 -0.63
C ILE A 120 22.52 13.30 0.18
N SER A 121 23.03 14.52 0.03
CA SER A 121 24.23 15.00 0.72
C SER A 121 24.07 14.93 2.25
N GLN A 122 22.91 15.35 2.78
CA GLN A 122 22.62 15.27 4.21
C GLN A 122 22.62 13.83 4.75
N ARG A 123 22.16 12.85 3.96
CA ARG A 123 22.14 11.42 4.36
C ARG A 123 23.48 10.71 4.19
N SER A 124 24.35 11.24 3.33
CA SER A 124 25.61 10.60 2.95
C SER A 124 26.51 10.29 4.16
N LEU A 125 26.62 11.22 5.11
CA LEU A 125 27.44 11.02 6.31
C LEU A 125 26.92 9.90 7.23
N GLY A 126 25.61 9.83 7.44
CA GLY A 126 25.00 8.76 8.23
C GLY A 126 25.16 7.39 7.57
N ASN A 127 24.99 7.32 6.25
CA ASN A 127 25.20 6.09 5.49
C ASN A 127 26.67 5.65 5.50
N ALA A 128 27.61 6.60 5.38
CA ALA A 128 29.04 6.32 5.48
C ALA A 128 29.41 5.79 6.87
N PHE A 129 28.87 6.39 7.93
CA PHE A 129 29.06 5.91 9.31
C PHE A 129 28.50 4.50 9.50
N GLN A 130 27.27 4.23 9.04
CA GLN A 130 26.66 2.90 9.09
C GLN A 130 27.51 1.85 8.36
N ALA A 131 28.00 2.18 7.15
CA ALA A 131 28.85 1.28 6.38
C ALA A 131 30.20 1.00 7.07
N LEU A 132 30.79 1.99 7.75
CA LEU A 132 31.99 1.80 8.55
C LEU A 132 31.72 0.93 9.79
N GLN A 133 30.56 1.13 10.43
CA GLN A 133 30.13 0.34 11.58
C GLN A 133 29.95 -1.13 11.19
N GLU A 134 29.27 -1.41 10.07
CA GLU A 134 29.05 -2.77 9.55
C GLU A 134 30.34 -3.47 9.10
N LYS A 135 31.35 -2.71 8.63
CA LYS A 135 32.68 -3.25 8.29
C LYS A 135 33.60 -3.44 9.49
N SER A 136 33.25 -2.90 10.65
CA SER A 136 34.06 -3.00 11.85
C SER A 136 33.67 -4.23 12.67
N ASP A 137 34.64 -4.87 13.32
CA ASP A 137 34.37 -5.98 14.23
C ASP A 137 33.88 -5.45 15.59
N ILE A 138 32.58 -5.20 15.69
CA ILE A 138 31.94 -4.63 16.89
C ILE A 138 31.24 -5.73 17.69
N LYS A 139 31.69 -5.94 18.93
CA LYS A 139 31.02 -6.81 19.89
C LYS A 139 29.92 -6.05 20.64
N ASP A 140 28.67 -6.28 20.24
CA ASP A 140 27.51 -5.72 20.93
C ASP A 140 27.14 -6.53 22.18
N ASN A 141 27.28 -5.92 23.36
CA ASN A 141 26.95 -6.54 24.64
C ASN A 141 25.66 -5.96 25.28
N ARG A 142 24.84 -5.21 24.55
CA ARG A 142 23.65 -4.54 25.10
C ARG A 142 22.60 -5.50 25.67
N VAL A 143 22.47 -6.70 25.08
CA VAL A 143 21.61 -7.80 25.57
C VAL A 143 22.03 -8.34 26.95
N LYS A 144 23.25 -8.03 27.43
CA LYS A 144 23.68 -8.44 28.77
C LYS A 144 23.25 -7.47 29.88
N PHE A 145 22.71 -6.30 29.51
CA PHE A 145 22.30 -5.25 30.46
C PHE A 145 20.80 -4.99 30.50
N TYR A 146 20.04 -5.45 29.50
CA TYR A 146 18.58 -5.30 29.37
C TYR A 146 17.95 -6.65 29.01
#